data_AF-A0A519KTP5-F1
#
_entry.id   AF-A0A519KTP5-F1
#
_cell.length_a   1.000
_cell.length_b   1.000
_cell.length_c   1.000
_cell.angle_alpha   90.00
_cell.angle_beta   90.00
_cell.angle_gamma   90.00
#
_symmetry.space_group_name_H-M   'P 1'
#
loop_
_entity.id
_entity.type
_entity.pdbx_description
1 polymer ?
#
loop_
_entity_poly.entity_id
_entity_poly.type
_entity_poly.pdbx_seq_one_letter_code
_entity_poly.pdbx_strand_id
1 'polypeptide(L)'
;MSRRHLIKGGAAVSAVALLLAGCVSPVAGPSGQYATPIGNAPVTANPTPYSAALYCLADYARRYNLPSPRMAVGRISDYTGTVSSDGGRQITGGASLMANSALAKAGARIVERYDTSVSELELRYANNKLIGDQAPDAQGPEDTQYRRILAGQVPGSDFYVVGGITEVNYNIRSGGFDIGQGEINSARPGSTMLNHRVYVMNIAMDLRLVQTTTLEVVDVVSYQ
;
A
#
# COMPACT_ATOMS: atom_id res chain seq x y z
N MET A 1 -6.30 42.58 53.78
CA MET A 1 -5.03 41.82 53.58
C MET A 1 -5.22 40.70 52.54
N SER A 2 -5.38 41.00 51.24
CA SER A 2 -5.51 39.92 50.23
C SER A 2 -5.10 40.35 48.81
N ARG A 3 -3.87 40.90 48.66
CA ARG A 3 -3.29 41.19 47.33
C ARG A 3 -1.90 40.58 47.10
N ARG A 4 -1.24 40.07 48.16
CA ARG A 4 0.11 39.50 48.07
C ARG A 4 0.15 38.04 47.58
N HIS A 5 -0.97 37.30 47.64
CA HIS A 5 -1.03 35.90 47.21
C HIS A 5 -1.29 35.74 45.70
N LEU A 6 -2.03 36.65 45.06
CA LEU A 6 -2.28 36.59 43.61
C LEU A 6 -1.01 36.78 42.77
N ILE A 7 -0.09 37.65 43.22
CA ILE A 7 1.15 37.95 42.47
C ILE A 7 2.13 36.76 42.51
N LYS A 8 2.15 36.00 43.61
CA LYS A 8 2.99 34.80 43.74
C LYS A 8 2.48 33.62 42.90
N GLY A 9 1.17 33.48 42.71
CA GLY A 9 0.58 32.45 41.85
C GLY A 9 0.84 32.70 40.36
N GLY A 10 0.71 33.95 39.90
CA GLY A 10 0.96 34.30 38.49
C GLY A 10 2.40 34.08 38.04
N ALA A 11 3.39 34.40 38.89
CA ALA A 11 4.80 34.18 38.57
C ALA A 11 5.17 32.69 38.45
N ALA A 12 4.54 31.83 39.25
CA ALA A 12 4.77 30.38 39.19
C ALA A 12 4.19 29.75 37.92
N VAL A 13 3.03 30.21 37.46
CA VAL A 13 2.38 29.71 36.23
C VAL A 13 3.18 30.13 34.98
N SER A 14 3.69 31.36 34.93
CA SER A 14 4.52 31.84 33.81
C SER A 14 5.86 31.10 33.72
N ALA A 15 6.47 30.74 34.85
CA ALA A 15 7.73 30.00 34.88
C ALA A 15 7.56 28.55 34.37
N VAL A 16 6.42 27.90 34.66
CA VAL A 16 6.10 26.55 34.15
C VAL A 16 5.81 26.58 32.65
N ALA A 17 5.13 27.61 32.15
CA ALA A 17 4.87 27.77 30.71
C ALA A 17 6.14 27.98 29.88
N LEU A 18 7.14 28.70 30.42
CA LEU A 18 8.43 28.89 29.77
C LEU A 18 9.32 27.63 29.78
N LEU A 19 9.15 26.74 30.76
CA LEU A 19 9.87 25.45 30.81
C LEU A 19 9.33 24.42 29.82
N LEU A 20 8.03 24.48 29.44
CA LEU A 20 7.46 23.57 28.44
C LEU A 20 7.74 23.98 26.99
N ALA A 21 8.12 25.25 26.74
CA ALA A 21 8.39 25.75 25.38
C ALA A 21 9.78 25.33 24.83
N GLY A 22 10.63 24.68 25.63
CA GLY A 22 12.02 24.36 25.27
C GLY A 22 12.28 23.00 24.60
N CYS A 23 11.27 22.13 24.43
CA CYS A 23 11.51 20.73 24.03
C CYS A 23 11.15 20.38 22.58
N VAL A 24 10.73 21.34 21.74
CA VAL A 24 10.43 21.06 20.33
C VAL A 24 11.28 21.97 19.44
N SER A 25 12.45 21.48 19.05
CA SER A 25 13.28 22.12 18.03
C SER A 25 12.71 21.80 16.64
N PRO A 26 12.31 22.79 15.83
CA PRO A 26 11.95 22.58 14.43
C PRO A 26 13.20 22.47 13.53
N VAL A 27 14.38 22.29 14.12
CA VAL A 27 15.67 22.17 13.41
C VAL A 27 16.16 20.74 13.57
N ALA A 28 16.37 20.07 12.44
CA ALA A 28 16.86 18.70 12.41
C ALA A 28 18.24 18.60 13.08
N GLY A 29 18.46 17.55 13.87
CA GLY A 29 19.77 17.28 14.45
C GLY A 29 20.83 16.96 13.38
N PRO A 30 22.10 16.75 13.76
CA PRO A 30 23.20 16.46 12.83
C PRO A 30 22.97 15.23 11.91
N SER A 31 22.03 14.35 12.27
CA SER A 31 21.60 13.18 11.49
C SER A 31 20.45 13.48 10.50
N GLY A 32 20.00 14.72 10.39
CA GLY A 32 18.88 15.12 9.53
C GLY A 32 17.50 14.71 10.05
N GLN A 33 17.41 14.17 11.27
CA GLN A 33 16.16 13.72 11.88
C GLN A 33 15.70 14.71 12.95
N TYR A 34 14.40 14.98 12.97
CA TYR A 34 13.73 15.85 13.95
C TYR A 34 13.38 15.13 15.26
N ALA A 35 13.36 13.80 15.24
CA ALA A 35 13.15 12.94 16.40
C ALA A 35 13.79 11.57 16.14
N THR A 36 14.26 10.90 17.19
CA THR A 36 14.70 9.50 17.12
C THR A 36 13.47 8.61 16.86
N PRO A 37 13.43 7.82 15.77
CA PRO A 37 12.31 6.92 15.49
C PRO A 37 12.06 6.01 16.69
N ILE A 38 10.80 5.93 17.14
CA ILE A 38 10.42 5.02 18.22
C ILE A 38 10.43 3.61 17.63
N GLY A 39 11.51 2.88 17.89
CA GLY A 39 11.70 1.50 17.47
C GLY A 39 12.46 1.35 16.15
N ASN A 40 13.02 0.16 15.96
CA ASN A 40 13.42 -0.31 14.64
C ASN A 40 12.11 -0.73 13.96
N ALA A 41 11.74 -0.15 12.82
CA ALA A 41 10.61 -0.65 12.04
C ALA A 41 11.13 -1.81 11.17
N PRO A 42 11.02 -3.09 11.59
CA PRO A 42 11.53 -4.18 10.77
C PRO A 42 10.70 -4.25 9.48
N VAL A 43 11.38 -4.26 8.34
CA VAL A 43 10.74 -4.65 7.08
C VAL A 43 10.41 -6.13 7.21
N THR A 44 9.12 -6.43 7.35
CA THR A 44 8.61 -7.80 7.45
C THR A 44 7.90 -8.18 6.16
N ALA A 45 8.00 -9.45 5.77
CA ALA A 45 7.24 -9.94 4.63
C ALA A 45 5.74 -9.88 4.93
N ASN A 46 4.93 -9.59 3.91
CA ASN A 46 3.46 -9.60 4.01
C ASN A 46 2.88 -10.80 3.22
N PRO A 47 2.98 -12.04 3.75
CA PRO A 47 2.32 -13.19 3.15
C PRO A 47 0.81 -13.14 3.42
N THR A 48 0.05 -13.58 2.43
CA THR A 48 -1.39 -13.87 2.56
C THR A 48 -1.58 -15.39 2.73
N PRO A 49 -2.76 -15.86 3.18
CA PRO A 49 -3.07 -17.30 3.22
C PRO A 49 -2.85 -18.02 1.88
N TYR A 50 -3.01 -17.31 0.76
CA TYR A 50 -2.78 -17.84 -0.59
C TYR A 50 -1.31 -17.87 -1.01
N SER A 51 -0.41 -17.21 -0.29
CA SER A 51 1.00 -17.07 -0.72
C SER A 51 1.71 -18.43 -0.85
N ALA A 52 1.44 -19.39 0.04
CA ALA A 52 2.02 -20.73 -0.04
C ALA A 52 1.58 -21.48 -1.32
N ALA A 53 0.30 -21.38 -1.70
CA ALA A 53 -0.22 -21.99 -2.91
C ALA A 53 0.37 -21.34 -4.17
N LEU A 54 0.50 -20.01 -4.18
CA LEU A 54 1.12 -19.29 -5.31
C LEU A 54 2.59 -19.68 -5.49
N TYR A 55 3.37 -19.77 -4.40
CA TYR A 55 4.74 -20.25 -4.48
C TYR A 55 4.83 -21.71 -4.94
N CYS A 56 3.90 -22.56 -4.51
CA CYS A 56 3.81 -23.94 -4.98
C CYS A 56 3.60 -24.00 -6.51
N LEU A 57 2.72 -23.14 -7.06
CA LEU A 57 2.51 -23.03 -8.50
C LEU A 57 3.79 -22.60 -9.23
N ALA A 58 4.50 -21.59 -8.71
CA ALA A 58 5.77 -21.12 -9.28
C ALA A 58 6.85 -22.22 -9.24
N ASP A 59 6.96 -22.94 -8.12
CA ASP A 59 7.89 -24.05 -7.94
C ASP A 59 7.59 -25.19 -8.90
N TYR A 60 6.32 -25.55 -9.05
CA TYR A 60 5.88 -26.58 -9.97
C TYR A 60 6.27 -26.22 -11.42
N ALA A 61 5.94 -25.00 -11.87
CA ALA A 61 6.29 -24.54 -13.20
C ALA A 61 7.81 -24.61 -13.45
N ARG A 62 8.62 -24.18 -12.48
CA ARG A 62 10.09 -24.22 -12.57
C ARG A 62 10.63 -25.66 -12.60
N ARG A 63 10.13 -26.54 -11.72
CA ARG A 63 10.59 -27.94 -11.62
C ARG A 63 10.34 -28.72 -12.91
N TYR A 64 9.22 -28.45 -13.58
CA TYR A 64 8.83 -29.14 -14.81
C TYR A 64 9.15 -28.34 -16.09
N ASN A 65 9.91 -27.25 -15.98
CA ASN A 65 10.28 -26.37 -17.10
C ASN A 65 9.08 -25.94 -17.96
N LEU A 66 7.96 -25.64 -17.30
CA LEU A 66 6.75 -25.16 -17.96
C LEU A 66 6.89 -23.69 -18.33
N PRO A 67 6.32 -23.26 -19.47
CA PRO A 67 6.37 -21.86 -19.86
C PRO A 67 5.55 -20.99 -18.89
N SER A 68 6.20 -20.01 -18.26
CA SER A 68 5.51 -18.98 -17.49
C SER A 68 4.81 -17.99 -18.42
N PRO A 69 3.50 -17.74 -18.27
CA PRO A 69 2.77 -16.80 -19.11
C PRO A 69 3.25 -15.36 -18.90
N ARG A 70 3.26 -14.55 -19.96
CA ARG A 70 3.53 -13.11 -19.87
C ARG A 70 2.24 -12.36 -19.61
N MET A 71 2.13 -11.79 -18.41
CA MET A 71 0.90 -11.20 -17.90
C MET A 71 1.06 -9.70 -17.71
N ALA A 72 0.04 -8.93 -18.06
CA ALA A 72 -0.10 -7.54 -17.62
C ALA A 72 -1.25 -7.42 -16.62
N VAL A 73 -1.16 -6.43 -15.74
CA VAL A 73 -2.29 -6.04 -14.88
C VAL A 73 -2.72 -4.66 -15.30
N GLY A 74 -3.98 -4.54 -15.70
CA GLY A 74 -4.62 -3.25 -15.91
C GLY A 74 -5.20 -2.71 -14.60
N ARG A 75 -6.08 -1.73 -14.72
CA ARG A 75 -6.68 -1.11 -13.53
C ARG A 75 -7.72 -2.05 -12.90
N ILE A 76 -7.53 -2.34 -11.62
CA ILE A 76 -8.53 -2.94 -10.73
C ILE A 76 -9.04 -1.83 -9.82
N SER A 77 -10.17 -1.25 -10.18
CA SER A 77 -10.75 -0.09 -9.49
C SER A 77 -11.73 -0.50 -8.41
N ASP A 78 -11.92 0.37 -7.44
CA ASP A 78 -13.02 0.27 -6.48
C ASP A 78 -14.26 0.96 -7.05
N TYR A 79 -15.31 0.18 -7.25
CA TYR A 79 -16.62 0.61 -7.71
C TYR A 79 -17.66 0.63 -6.58
N THR A 80 -17.27 0.29 -5.35
CA THR A 80 -18.20 0.27 -4.21
C THR A 80 -18.68 1.67 -3.84
N GLY A 81 -17.88 2.70 -4.12
CA GLY A 81 -18.17 4.09 -3.77
C GLY A 81 -18.22 4.35 -2.25
N THR A 82 -17.82 3.38 -1.43
CA THR A 82 -17.92 3.50 0.02
C THR A 82 -16.79 4.33 0.62
N VAL A 83 -17.17 5.21 1.55
CA VAL A 83 -16.24 6.04 2.30
C VAL A 83 -16.27 5.60 3.76
N SER A 84 -15.10 5.59 4.38
CA SER A 84 -14.98 5.34 5.80
C SER A 84 -15.60 6.48 6.59
N SER A 85 -16.01 6.20 7.83
CA SER A 85 -16.46 7.23 8.78
C SER A 85 -15.42 8.34 9.01
N ASP A 86 -14.14 8.01 8.79
CA ASP A 86 -13.00 8.89 8.99
C ASP A 86 -12.66 9.70 7.72
N GLY A 87 -13.49 9.62 6.68
CA GLY A 87 -13.37 10.41 5.45
C GLY A 87 -12.39 9.86 4.40
N GLY A 88 -11.70 8.75 4.70
CA GLY A 88 -10.85 8.03 3.75
C GLY A 88 -11.62 7.02 2.89
N ARG A 89 -10.97 6.50 1.85
CA ARG A 89 -11.50 5.35 1.09
C ARG A 89 -11.59 4.13 1.98
N GLN A 90 -12.74 3.47 1.96
CA GLN A 90 -13.00 2.32 2.81
C GLN A 90 -12.35 1.04 2.26
N ILE A 91 -12.25 0.95 0.93
CA ILE A 91 -11.55 -0.11 0.21
C ILE A 91 -10.24 0.42 -0.37
N THR A 92 -9.23 -0.44 -0.43
CA THR A 92 -7.90 -0.11 -0.98
C THR A 92 -7.96 0.35 -2.44
N GLY A 93 -7.11 1.32 -2.78
CA GLY A 93 -6.81 1.67 -4.17
C GLY A 93 -5.73 0.82 -4.81
N GLY A 94 -5.06 -0.01 -4.03
CA GLY A 94 -3.90 -0.79 -4.43
C GLY A 94 -4.23 -2.17 -4.99
N ALA A 95 -5.47 -2.48 -5.34
CA ALA A 95 -5.88 -3.82 -5.79
C ALA A 95 -5.05 -4.31 -7.00
N SER A 96 -4.75 -3.42 -7.96
CA SER A 96 -3.86 -3.71 -9.10
C SER A 96 -2.44 -4.12 -8.65
N LEU A 97 -1.91 -3.46 -7.62
CA LEU A 97 -0.58 -3.77 -7.06
C LEU A 97 -0.58 -5.09 -6.29
N MET A 98 -1.69 -5.43 -5.64
CA MET A 98 -1.88 -6.74 -5.01
C MET A 98 -1.95 -7.85 -6.05
N ALA A 99 -2.62 -7.63 -7.19
CA ALA A 99 -2.66 -8.57 -8.30
C ALA A 99 -1.26 -8.76 -8.93
N ASN A 100 -0.49 -7.68 -9.12
CA ASN A 100 0.92 -7.78 -9.52
C ASN A 100 1.73 -8.64 -8.54
N SER A 101 1.55 -8.41 -7.24
CA SER A 101 2.24 -9.18 -6.21
C SER A 101 1.84 -10.66 -6.24
N ALA A 102 0.57 -10.97 -6.47
CA ALA A 102 0.07 -12.35 -6.57
C ALA A 102 0.63 -13.06 -7.81
N LEU A 103 0.62 -12.41 -8.97
CA LEU A 103 1.21 -12.94 -10.21
C LEU A 103 2.72 -13.18 -10.07
N ALA A 104 3.43 -12.27 -9.39
CA ALA A 104 4.86 -12.42 -9.13
C ALA A 104 5.13 -13.65 -8.23
N LYS A 105 4.33 -13.82 -7.16
CA LYS A 105 4.39 -15.00 -6.29
C LYS A 105 4.07 -16.30 -7.03
N ALA A 106 3.17 -16.25 -8.03
CA ALA A 106 2.80 -17.37 -8.89
C ALA A 106 3.85 -17.72 -9.97
N GLY A 107 4.90 -16.90 -10.13
CA GLY A 107 5.94 -17.13 -11.14
C GLY A 107 5.57 -16.69 -12.55
N ALA A 108 4.54 -15.85 -12.71
CA ALA A 108 4.20 -15.24 -13.99
C ALA A 108 5.23 -14.16 -14.37
N ARG A 109 5.45 -13.97 -15.68
CA ARG A 109 6.32 -12.91 -16.18
C ARG A 109 5.51 -11.64 -16.35
N ILE A 110 5.68 -10.67 -15.46
CA ILE A 110 4.87 -9.45 -15.48
C ILE A 110 5.46 -8.43 -16.45
N VAL A 111 4.62 -7.83 -17.29
CA VAL A 111 4.95 -6.65 -18.08
C VAL A 111 4.18 -5.44 -17.53
N GLU A 112 4.87 -4.31 -17.40
CA GLU A 112 4.28 -3.10 -16.83
C GLU A 112 3.33 -2.42 -17.83
N ARG A 113 2.07 -2.26 -17.43
CA ARG A 113 0.98 -1.62 -18.17
C ARG A 113 0.02 -0.82 -17.27
N TYR A 114 0.22 -0.89 -15.95
CA TYR A 114 -0.58 -0.17 -14.98
C TYR A 114 -0.08 1.28 -14.84
N ASP A 115 1.23 1.47 -14.73
CA ASP A 115 1.88 2.78 -14.70
C ASP A 115 2.94 2.89 -15.81
N THR A 116 2.51 3.33 -16.99
CA THR A 116 3.38 3.52 -18.15
C THR A 116 4.09 4.87 -18.15
N SER A 117 3.81 5.75 -17.18
CA SER A 117 4.30 7.14 -17.20
C SER A 117 5.83 7.23 -17.26
N VAL A 118 6.51 6.42 -16.44
CA VAL A 118 7.98 6.32 -16.44
C VAL A 118 8.48 5.69 -17.74
N SER A 119 7.82 4.64 -18.22
CA SER A 119 8.20 3.97 -19.47
C SER A 119 8.10 4.91 -20.68
N GLU A 120 7.05 5.72 -20.75
CA GLU A 120 6.86 6.74 -21.78
C GLU A 120 7.88 7.87 -21.67
N LEU A 121 8.22 8.28 -20.45
CA LEU A 121 9.25 9.29 -20.21
C LEU A 121 10.63 8.82 -20.67
N GLU A 122 11.03 7.59 -20.32
CA GLU A 122 12.28 6.98 -20.77
C GLU A 122 12.35 6.90 -22.30
N LEU A 123 11.24 6.53 -22.95
CA LEU A 123 11.17 6.54 -24.42
C LEU A 123 11.32 7.94 -25.01
N ARG A 124 10.70 8.95 -24.39
CA ARG A 124 10.85 10.35 -24.82
C ARG A 124 12.28 10.86 -24.66
N TYR A 125 12.93 10.54 -23.55
CA TYR A 125 14.33 10.90 -23.32
C TYR A 125 15.27 10.19 -24.29
N ALA A 126 15.05 8.89 -24.56
CA ALA A 126 15.82 8.16 -25.55
C ALA A 126 15.65 8.78 -26.95
N ASN A 127 14.42 9.14 -27.34
CA ASN A 127 14.13 9.78 -28.61
C ASN A 127 14.84 11.13 -28.77
N ASN A 128 14.93 11.90 -27.68
CA ASN A 128 15.62 13.18 -27.64
C ASN A 128 17.13 13.05 -27.38
N LYS A 129 17.67 11.82 -27.34
CA LYS A 129 19.08 11.52 -27.04
C LYS A 129 19.55 12.08 -25.69
N LEU A 130 18.63 12.22 -24.73
CA LEU A 130 18.91 12.74 -23.39
C LEU A 130 19.38 11.65 -22.42
N ILE A 131 19.25 10.38 -22.79
CA ILE A 131 19.75 9.24 -22.00
C ILE A 131 20.64 8.36 -22.87
N GLY A 132 21.73 7.90 -22.28
CA GLY A 132 22.68 6.97 -22.86
C GLY A 132 22.97 5.86 -21.87
N ASP A 133 23.21 4.67 -22.40
CA ASP A 133 23.76 3.59 -21.60
C ASP A 133 25.28 3.82 -21.54
N GLN A 134 25.84 3.93 -20.34
CA GLN A 134 27.29 3.97 -20.16
C GLN A 134 27.82 2.66 -20.73
N ALA A 135 28.62 2.73 -21.81
CA ALA A 135 29.33 1.56 -22.28
C ALA A 135 30.25 1.08 -21.13
N PRO A 136 30.38 -0.24 -20.88
CA PRO A 136 31.23 -0.77 -19.81
C PRO A 136 32.68 -0.23 -19.86
N ASP A 137 33.11 0.21 -21.05
CA ASP A 137 34.46 0.66 -21.35
C ASP A 137 34.54 2.18 -21.62
N ALA A 138 33.51 2.96 -21.25
CA ALA A 138 33.51 4.40 -21.50
C ALA A 138 34.52 5.13 -20.58
N GLN A 139 35.52 5.82 -21.16
CA GLN A 139 36.49 6.62 -20.41
C GLN A 139 36.10 8.10 -20.33
N GLY A 140 35.10 8.55 -21.11
CA GLY A 140 34.61 9.93 -21.05
C GLY A 140 33.19 10.11 -21.58
N PRO A 141 32.63 11.35 -21.48
CA PRO A 141 31.29 11.68 -21.99
C PRO A 141 31.14 11.42 -23.50
N GLU A 142 32.24 11.50 -24.24
CA GLU A 142 32.33 11.27 -25.69
C GLU A 142 32.06 9.80 -26.07
N ASP A 143 32.28 8.85 -25.15
CA ASP A 143 32.09 7.40 -25.36
C ASP A 143 30.67 6.94 -25.02
N THR A 144 29.81 7.85 -24.55
CA THR A 144 28.45 7.49 -24.17
C THR A 144 27.57 7.30 -25.41
N GLN A 145 27.21 6.05 -25.71
CA GLN A 145 26.22 5.77 -26.75
C GLN A 145 24.83 6.13 -26.25
N TYR A 146 24.14 7.00 -26.99
CA TYR A 146 22.73 7.29 -26.76
C TYR A 146 21.89 6.02 -26.85
N ARG A 147 20.92 5.89 -25.95
CA ARG A 147 19.99 4.76 -25.93
C ARG A 147 19.10 4.82 -27.17
N ARG A 148 19.19 3.82 -28.04
CA ARG A 148 18.43 3.75 -29.29
C ARG A 148 17.08 3.08 -29.06
N ILE A 149 16.04 3.61 -29.69
CA ILE A 149 14.72 2.98 -29.71
C ILE A 149 14.69 1.95 -30.84
N LEU A 150 14.56 0.67 -30.48
CA LEU A 150 14.45 -0.44 -31.44
C LEU A 150 12.98 -0.85 -31.62
N ALA A 151 12.61 -1.17 -32.86
CA ALA A 151 11.30 -1.74 -33.14
C ALA A 151 11.12 -3.06 -32.36
N GLY A 152 10.02 -3.19 -31.63
CA GLY A 152 9.74 -4.38 -30.80
C GLY A 152 10.46 -4.44 -29.45
N GLN A 153 11.15 -3.37 -29.03
CA GLN A 153 11.86 -3.35 -27.73
C GLN A 153 10.94 -3.52 -26.51
N VAL A 154 9.67 -3.13 -26.62
CA VAL A 154 8.71 -3.27 -25.53
C VAL A 154 8.05 -4.66 -25.63
N PRO A 155 8.25 -5.55 -24.65
CA PRO A 155 7.64 -6.86 -24.67
C PRO A 155 6.10 -6.78 -24.62
N GLY A 156 5.42 -7.48 -25.55
CA GLY A 156 3.98 -7.73 -25.45
C GLY A 156 3.59 -8.62 -24.25
N SER A 157 2.34 -8.56 -23.82
CA SER A 157 1.72 -9.53 -22.92
C SER A 157 0.97 -10.58 -23.72
N ASP A 158 0.90 -11.81 -23.22
CA ASP A 158 0.02 -12.84 -23.77
C ASP A 158 -1.41 -12.58 -23.29
N PHE A 159 -1.55 -12.27 -21.99
CA PHE A 159 -2.84 -11.91 -21.38
C PHE A 159 -2.72 -10.71 -20.47
N TYR A 160 -3.86 -10.06 -20.22
CA TYR A 160 -3.97 -9.03 -19.20
C TYR A 160 -5.18 -9.26 -18.29
N VAL A 161 -5.02 -8.92 -17.02
CA VAL A 161 -6.08 -9.01 -16.00
C VAL A 161 -6.60 -7.61 -15.71
N VAL A 162 -7.91 -7.45 -15.72
CA VAL A 162 -8.62 -6.21 -15.35
C VAL A 162 -9.87 -6.55 -14.56
N GLY A 163 -10.40 -5.59 -13.80
CA GLY A 163 -11.61 -5.82 -13.04
C GLY A 163 -11.91 -4.70 -12.06
N GLY A 164 -12.64 -5.04 -11.01
CA GLY A 164 -12.89 -4.10 -9.93
C GLY A 164 -13.57 -4.72 -8.73
N ILE A 165 -13.53 -3.97 -7.65
CA ILE A 165 -14.21 -4.29 -6.40
C ILE A 165 -15.59 -3.69 -6.49
N THR A 166 -16.61 -4.53 -6.58
CA THR A 166 -17.96 -4.14 -6.99
C THR A 166 -18.91 -3.96 -5.82
N GLU A 167 -18.68 -4.66 -4.72
CA GLU A 167 -19.51 -4.54 -3.52
C GLU A 167 -18.67 -4.57 -2.25
N VAL A 168 -19.16 -3.88 -1.23
CA VAL A 168 -18.74 -4.13 0.14
C VAL A 168 -19.95 -4.03 1.06
N ASN A 169 -20.11 -5.00 1.94
CA ASN A 169 -21.25 -5.09 2.84
C ASN A 169 -20.79 -5.22 4.30
N TYR A 170 -21.30 -4.32 5.16
CA TYR A 170 -20.97 -4.20 6.58
C TYR A 170 -22.10 -4.72 7.46
N ASN A 171 -22.66 -5.90 7.19
CA ASN A 171 -23.76 -6.39 8.03
C ASN A 171 -23.96 -7.91 7.99
N ILE A 172 -23.01 -8.67 8.54
CA ILE A 172 -23.14 -10.14 8.64
C ILE A 172 -23.03 -10.62 10.11
N ARG A 173 -23.66 -9.90 11.05
CA ARG A 173 -23.67 -10.10 12.53
C ARG A 173 -22.68 -9.23 13.31
N SER A 174 -23.07 -7.99 13.58
CA SER A 174 -22.53 -7.21 14.69
C SER A 174 -23.22 -7.63 15.99
N GLY A 175 -22.64 -8.59 16.70
CA GLY A 175 -23.04 -8.92 18.08
C GLY A 175 -22.01 -8.35 19.05
N GLY A 176 -22.40 -7.38 19.86
CA GLY A 176 -21.60 -6.90 21.00
C GLY A 176 -22.26 -7.36 22.29
N PHE A 177 -21.48 -7.91 23.22
CA PHE A 177 -21.95 -8.17 24.58
C PHE A 177 -21.41 -7.07 25.49
N ASP A 178 -22.25 -6.08 25.77
CA ASP A 178 -21.91 -5.02 26.72
C ASP A 178 -22.28 -5.50 28.14
N ILE A 179 -21.30 -6.00 28.90
CA ILE A 179 -21.47 -6.21 30.34
C ILE A 179 -21.15 -4.89 31.03
N GLY A 180 -22.16 -4.04 31.16
CA GLY A 180 -22.12 -2.90 32.08
C GLY A 180 -22.55 -3.35 33.47
N GLN A 181 -21.63 -3.71 34.36
CA GLN A 181 -21.96 -3.80 35.78
C GLN A 181 -22.07 -2.38 36.35
N GLY A 182 -23.27 -1.81 36.25
CA GLY A 182 -23.62 -0.57 36.94
C GLY A 182 -23.72 -0.83 38.43
N GLU A 183 -22.63 -0.61 39.17
CA GLU A 183 -22.66 -0.68 40.62
C GLU A 183 -23.34 0.59 41.17
N ILE A 184 -24.65 0.48 41.44
CA ILE A 184 -25.32 1.39 42.37
C ILE A 184 -24.83 1.06 43.78
N ASN A 185 -23.96 1.92 44.29
CA ASN A 185 -23.42 1.99 45.66
C ASN A 185 -22.28 1.02 46.02
N SER A 186 -21.09 1.62 46.17
CA SER A 186 -20.18 1.51 47.33
C SER A 186 -18.73 1.13 46.97
N ALA A 187 -17.87 2.15 46.90
CA ALA A 187 -16.47 2.14 47.39
C ALA A 187 -15.46 1.10 46.85
N ARG A 188 -15.50 0.71 45.56
CA ARG A 188 -14.37 0.02 44.89
C ARG A 188 -14.09 0.61 43.49
N PRO A 189 -12.85 1.02 43.17
CA PRO A 189 -12.51 1.53 41.85
C PRO A 189 -12.32 0.33 40.91
N GLY A 190 -13.38 -0.07 40.22
CA GLY A 190 -13.38 -1.27 39.40
C GLY A 190 -14.39 -1.24 38.26
N SER A 191 -14.64 -0.09 37.64
CA SER A 191 -15.44 -0.01 36.42
C SER A 191 -14.60 -0.47 35.22
N THR A 192 -14.41 -1.77 35.05
CA THR A 192 -13.77 -2.33 33.84
C THR A 192 -14.86 -2.60 32.81
N MET A 193 -15.13 -1.62 31.94
CA MET A 193 -16.00 -1.82 30.77
C MET A 193 -15.23 -2.66 29.75
N LEU A 194 -15.57 -3.94 29.63
CA LEU A 194 -15.07 -4.81 28.57
C LEU A 194 -16.02 -4.71 27.36
N ASN A 195 -15.72 -3.81 26.43
CA ASN A 195 -16.46 -3.68 25.17
C ASN A 195 -15.74 -4.50 24.09
N HIS A 196 -16.34 -5.61 23.64
CA HIS A 196 -15.83 -6.40 22.52
C HIS A 196 -16.77 -6.23 21.32
N ARG A 197 -16.29 -5.55 20.27
CA ARG A 197 -17.04 -5.34 19.01
C ARG A 197 -16.40 -6.15 17.90
N VAL A 198 -17.19 -7.03 17.29
CA VAL A 198 -16.78 -7.77 16.10
C VAL A 198 -17.43 -7.10 14.89
N TYR A 199 -16.61 -6.77 13.91
CA TYR A 199 -17.05 -6.22 12.62
C TYR A 199 -16.79 -7.28 11.55
N VAL A 200 -17.84 -7.62 10.79
CA VAL A 200 -17.75 -8.52 9.64
C VAL A 200 -17.96 -7.68 8.38
N MET A 201 -17.06 -7.81 7.43
CA MET A 201 -17.08 -7.11 6.14
C MET A 201 -16.93 -8.14 5.02
N ASN A 202 -17.89 -8.15 4.10
CA ASN A 202 -17.81 -8.92 2.85
C ASN A 202 -17.42 -7.99 1.72
N ILE A 203 -16.55 -8.45 0.81
CA ILE A 203 -16.04 -7.66 -0.31
C ILE A 203 -16.21 -8.47 -1.58
N ALA A 204 -17.01 -7.97 -2.51
CA ALA A 204 -17.13 -8.58 -3.83
C ALA A 204 -16.12 -8.01 -4.83
N MET A 205 -15.52 -8.88 -5.62
CA MET A 205 -14.56 -8.53 -6.65
C MET A 205 -14.79 -9.33 -7.92
N ASP A 206 -14.85 -8.64 -9.05
CA ASP A 206 -14.99 -9.20 -10.38
C ASP A 206 -13.71 -8.99 -11.16
N LEU A 207 -13.12 -10.09 -11.64
CA LEU A 207 -11.90 -10.11 -12.44
C LEU A 207 -12.15 -10.82 -13.76
N ARG A 208 -11.49 -10.33 -14.82
CA ARG A 208 -11.47 -11.01 -16.11
C ARG A 208 -10.06 -11.09 -16.66
N LEU A 209 -9.78 -12.21 -17.30
CA LEU A 209 -8.56 -12.47 -18.04
C LEU A 209 -8.86 -12.28 -19.53
N VAL A 210 -8.08 -11.42 -20.19
CA VAL A 210 -8.28 -11.09 -21.61
C VAL A 210 -7.01 -11.39 -22.38
N GLN A 211 -7.15 -12.01 -23.54
CA GLN A 211 -6.02 -12.25 -24.43
C GLN A 211 -5.65 -10.97 -25.19
N THR A 212 -4.37 -10.58 -25.16
CA THR A 212 -3.93 -9.28 -25.69
C THR A 212 -4.09 -9.17 -27.21
N THR A 213 -3.92 -10.28 -27.94
CA THR A 213 -3.91 -10.29 -29.41
C THR A 213 -5.30 -10.33 -30.03
N THR A 214 -6.25 -11.00 -29.39
CA THR A 214 -7.62 -11.19 -29.89
C THR A 214 -8.65 -10.31 -29.19
N LEU A 215 -8.31 -9.78 -28.01
CA LEU A 215 -9.23 -9.09 -27.10
C LEU A 215 -10.39 -9.96 -26.61
N GLU A 216 -10.29 -11.28 -26.77
CA GLU A 216 -11.26 -12.22 -26.26
C GLU A 216 -11.11 -12.39 -24.75
N VAL A 217 -12.24 -12.40 -24.04
CA VAL A 217 -12.28 -12.69 -22.60
C VAL A 217 -12.19 -14.20 -22.43
N VAL A 218 -11.05 -14.66 -21.92
CA VAL A 218 -10.73 -16.09 -21.79
C VAL A 218 -11.31 -16.67 -20.51
N ASP A 219 -11.35 -15.87 -19.45
CA ASP A 219 -11.90 -16.30 -18.16
C ASP A 219 -12.47 -15.10 -17.39
N VAL A 220 -13.50 -15.37 -16.58
CA VAL A 220 -14.16 -14.39 -15.71
C VAL A 220 -14.42 -15.04 -14.37
N VAL A 221 -13.98 -14.38 -13.31
CA VAL A 221 -14.14 -14.87 -11.94
C VAL A 221 -14.73 -13.78 -11.07
N SER A 222 -15.72 -14.15 -10.27
CA SER A 222 -16.37 -13.29 -9.28
C SER A 222 -16.20 -13.91 -7.89
N TYR A 223 -15.78 -13.11 -6.92
CA TYR A 223 -15.60 -13.49 -5.52
C TYR A 223 -16.39 -12.56 -4.61
N GLN A 224 -16.79 -13.03 -3.43
CA GLN A 224 -17.49 -12.26 -2.38
C GLN A 224 -16.97 -12.61 -0.98
#